data_AF-A0A9E2YSH8-F1
#
_entry.id   AF-A0A9E2YSH8-F1
#
_cell.length_a   1.000
_cell.length_b   1.000
_cell.length_c   1.000
_cell.angle_alpha   90.00
_cell.angle_beta   90.00
_cell.angle_gamma   90.00
#
_symmetry.space_group_name_H-M   'P 1'
#
loop_
_entity.id
_entity.type
_entity.pdbx_description
1 polymer ?
#
loop_
_entity_poly.entity_id
_entity_poly.type
_entity_poly.pdbx_seq_one_letter_code
_entity_poly.pdbx_strand_id
1 'polypeptide(L)'
;IALTIENNLDVELQRFGPRVAESDVLRAQGGGLLRGVPLTLRQLPQGVGGPGAPLLSTVGGTSPVSNVPSNFADLATITEQTVDLSVLGSTPLSNGVLPPSFDPAIVGTVQWQRQSLPQASVLTYGTTSLNNNNWLGNVSLQKSFETGGTVSIGYNQNYVNSNGLRADYNPYTSTSLGITVTQPLLQGFSIATNRRFIRIARNNERITDFVFRQQLIETVAGVIRLYWDLVSLIEDVRVKQQALALAQKLYEDNKAQVEVGTLAPLELKRAQAEVARSRQDLTSSENLVAQQELLMKNVITRTGPADPLLLMARIVPLDHIEVPAQEDIQPVQDLLAAAVQNRPDLAQAGIQLDNSNISLKGSKNELLPQLNFIGSLQNGALTGDPNSNPAPTSLGITRLPDSFFLGGFGNTLGQLFGHNFPNYTVGVQLDIPLKNRVAQADVVRDELQVRQSEVRLRALQNQIRLEVQNALVALQRARATYDAAVETRQLQEEAFAAEQERFTVGASTSFIVIQYQRDLEQARSTEVVAKNNYAKARAALDRAVGSTLVKNDVDVQDAYRGHVAKPPSALPPIDQK
;
A
#
# COMPACT_ATOMS: atom_id res chain seq x y z
N ILE A 1 10.24 19.81 0.98
CA ILE A 1 9.49 18.75 1.72
C ILE A 1 7.98 19.03 1.71
N ALA A 2 7.49 20.12 2.32
CA ALA A 2 6.05 20.42 2.38
C ALA A 2 5.35 20.39 1.02
N LEU A 3 5.87 21.14 0.03
CA LEU A 3 5.35 21.13 -1.35
C LEU A 3 5.30 19.73 -1.97
N THR A 4 6.32 18.88 -1.71
CA THR A 4 6.30 17.51 -2.21
C THR A 4 5.20 16.70 -1.54
N ILE A 5 5.04 16.80 -0.22
CA ILE A 5 3.98 16.07 0.48
C ILE A 5 2.61 16.45 -0.09
N GLU A 6 2.36 17.74 -0.35
CA GLU A 6 1.08 18.21 -0.89
C GLU A 6 0.86 17.79 -2.35
N ASN A 7 1.87 17.97 -3.20
CA ASN A 7 1.72 17.92 -4.66
C ASN A 7 2.18 16.62 -5.33
N ASN A 8 2.93 15.76 -4.63
CA ASN A 8 3.45 14.53 -5.22
C ASN A 8 2.34 13.50 -5.45
N LEU A 9 2.24 13.03 -6.69
CA LEU A 9 1.19 12.09 -7.12
C LEU A 9 1.31 10.71 -6.48
N ASP A 10 2.52 10.26 -6.12
CA ASP A 10 2.71 8.96 -5.46
C ASP A 10 2.19 9.01 -4.01
N VAL A 11 2.44 10.12 -3.30
CA VAL A 11 1.86 10.36 -1.96
C VAL A 11 0.34 10.49 -2.06
N GLU A 12 -0.16 11.25 -3.04
CA GLU A 12 -1.60 11.41 -3.27
C GLU A 12 -2.29 10.06 -3.53
N LEU A 13 -1.69 9.18 -4.34
CA LEU A 13 -2.20 7.85 -4.60
C LEU A 13 -2.29 7.00 -3.31
N GLN A 14 -1.26 7.07 -2.45
CA GLN A 14 -1.27 6.33 -1.18
C GLN A 14 -2.31 6.84 -0.18
N ARG A 15 -2.79 8.09 -0.28
CA ARG A 15 -3.88 8.60 0.58
C ARG A 15 -5.18 7.82 0.40
N PHE A 16 -5.38 7.18 -0.75
CA PHE A 16 -6.57 6.35 -0.99
C PHE A 16 -6.48 4.99 -0.29
N GLY A 17 -5.29 4.51 0.07
CA GLY A 17 -5.07 3.19 0.67
C GLY A 17 -5.93 2.92 1.91
N PRO A 18 -5.89 3.80 2.95
CA PRO A 18 -6.73 3.63 4.14
C PRO A 18 -8.23 3.67 3.86
N ARG A 19 -8.70 4.53 2.94
CA ARG A 19 -10.12 4.59 2.56
C ARG A 19 -10.59 3.33 1.85
N VAL A 20 -9.74 2.75 1.01
CA VAL A 20 -10.00 1.45 0.37
C VAL A 20 -10.05 0.36 1.43
N ALA A 21 -9.14 0.37 2.42
CA ALA A 21 -9.15 -0.60 3.51
C ALA A 21 -10.41 -0.50 4.39
N GLU A 22 -10.88 0.71 4.70
CA GLU A 22 -12.13 0.95 5.42
C GLU A 22 -13.34 0.37 4.68
N SER A 23 -13.37 0.49 3.34
CA SER A 23 -14.43 -0.14 2.53
C SER A 23 -14.41 -1.67 2.63
N ASP A 24 -13.24 -2.28 2.76
CA ASP A 24 -13.09 -3.73 2.99
C ASP A 24 -13.53 -4.13 4.40
N VAL A 25 -13.39 -3.26 5.41
CA VAL A 25 -13.94 -3.46 6.75
C VAL A 25 -15.46 -3.50 6.71
N LEU A 26 -16.11 -2.56 6.01
CA LEU A 26 -17.57 -2.55 5.85
C LEU A 26 -18.05 -3.80 5.10
N ARG A 27 -17.36 -4.19 4.04
CA ARG A 27 -17.69 -5.41 3.29
C ARG A 27 -17.56 -6.67 4.14
N ALA A 28 -16.52 -6.76 4.98
CA ALA A 28 -16.35 -7.86 5.91
C ALA A 28 -17.44 -7.89 7.00
N GLN A 29 -17.92 -6.71 7.44
CA GLN A 29 -19.05 -6.60 8.36
C GLN A 29 -20.37 -7.09 7.74
N GLY A 30 -20.56 -6.93 6.43
CA GLY A 30 -21.69 -7.53 5.71
C GLY A 30 -21.52 -9.02 5.38
N GLY A 31 -20.38 -9.64 5.73
CA GLY A 31 -20.04 -11.03 5.41
C GLY A 31 -19.50 -11.26 3.99
N GLY A 32 -19.10 -10.19 3.31
CA GLY A 32 -18.40 -10.29 2.04
C GLY A 32 -16.94 -10.73 2.22
N LEU A 33 -16.35 -11.28 1.15
CA LEU A 33 -14.90 -11.53 1.07
C LEU A 33 -14.12 -10.21 1.14
N LEU A 34 -12.80 -10.23 1.24
CA LEU A 34 -11.95 -9.03 1.11
C LEU A 34 -11.55 -8.82 -0.36
N ARG A 35 -11.25 -7.59 -0.78
CA ARG A 35 -10.76 -7.28 -2.14
C ARG A 35 -9.25 -7.06 -2.13
N GLY A 36 -8.69 -6.88 -0.94
CA GLY A 36 -7.28 -6.62 -0.75
C GLY A 36 -6.98 -5.14 -0.86
N VAL A 37 -5.81 -4.77 -0.38
CA VAL A 37 -5.30 -3.40 -0.38
C VAL A 37 -4.03 -3.35 -1.21
N PRO A 38 -3.80 -2.27 -1.99
CA PRO A 38 -2.53 -2.09 -2.67
C PRO A 38 -1.44 -1.87 -1.62
N LEU A 39 -0.35 -2.62 -1.74
CA LEU A 39 0.81 -2.55 -0.83
C LEU A 39 2.06 -1.99 -1.53
N THR A 40 1.95 -1.67 -2.82
CA THR A 40 3.09 -1.22 -3.63
C THR A 40 3.60 0.15 -3.18
N LEU A 41 4.90 0.27 -2.93
CA LEU A 41 5.58 1.55 -2.72
C LEU A 41 6.17 2.07 -4.03
N ARG A 42 6.34 3.39 -4.13
CA ARG A 42 7.01 4.04 -5.26
C ARG A 42 8.18 4.85 -4.76
N GLN A 43 9.35 4.63 -5.34
CA GLN A 43 10.53 5.42 -5.04
C GLN A 43 10.62 6.60 -6.00
N LEU A 44 11.00 7.76 -5.46
CA LEU A 44 11.28 8.94 -6.28
C LEU A 44 12.45 8.67 -7.24
N PRO A 45 12.50 9.35 -8.40
CA PRO A 45 13.59 9.21 -9.35
C PRO A 45 14.97 9.40 -8.69
N GLN A 46 15.95 8.68 -9.22
CA GLN A 46 17.35 8.93 -8.88
C GLN A 46 17.72 10.34 -9.39
N GLY A 47 18.41 11.12 -8.57
CA GLY A 47 18.94 12.42 -8.99
C GLY A 47 20.03 12.26 -10.04
N VAL A 48 20.45 13.38 -10.62
CA VAL A 48 21.61 13.43 -11.54
C VAL A 48 22.91 13.06 -10.81
N GLY A 49 22.92 13.12 -9.47
CA GLY A 49 24.08 12.87 -8.63
C GLY A 49 24.89 14.14 -8.34
N GLY A 50 26.03 13.97 -7.67
CA GLY A 50 26.97 15.07 -7.42
C GLY A 50 27.89 15.31 -8.64
N PRO A 51 28.64 16.42 -8.66
CA PRO A 51 29.63 16.71 -9.72
C PRO A 51 30.57 15.51 -9.98
N GLY A 52 30.74 15.10 -11.23
CA GLY A 52 31.63 13.98 -11.59
C GLY A 52 31.08 12.57 -11.30
N ALA A 53 29.83 12.43 -10.83
CA ALA A 53 29.11 11.16 -10.90
C ALA A 53 28.72 10.85 -12.35
N PRO A 54 28.75 9.58 -12.81
CA PRO A 54 28.41 9.25 -14.19
C PRO A 54 26.97 9.70 -14.52
N LEU A 55 26.83 10.36 -15.67
CA LEU A 55 25.54 10.64 -16.30
C LEU A 55 24.74 9.34 -16.44
N LEU A 56 23.50 9.37 -15.96
CA LEU A 56 22.47 8.33 -16.03
C LEU A 56 22.60 7.41 -17.27
N SER A 57 23.06 6.17 -17.07
CA SER A 57 23.16 5.15 -18.13
C SER A 57 22.06 4.08 -18.07
N THR A 58 20.97 4.30 -17.33
CA THR A 58 19.86 3.33 -17.27
C THR A 58 18.56 3.92 -17.81
N VAL A 59 18.47 3.98 -19.15
CA VAL A 59 17.17 4.01 -19.83
C VAL A 59 16.67 2.56 -19.90
N GLY A 60 15.62 2.26 -19.13
CA GLY A 60 14.70 1.14 -19.37
C GLY A 60 15.21 -0.27 -19.06
N GLY A 61 14.88 -0.79 -17.87
CA GLY A 61 14.95 -2.22 -17.57
C GLY A 61 14.51 -2.56 -16.16
N THR A 62 13.45 -3.36 -16.01
CA THR A 62 12.88 -3.83 -14.73
C THR A 62 13.56 -5.09 -14.18
N SER A 63 14.87 -5.27 -14.40
CA SER A 63 15.60 -6.45 -13.93
C SER A 63 16.51 -6.11 -12.74
N PRO A 64 16.50 -6.92 -11.66
CA PRO A 64 17.33 -6.70 -10.49
C PRO A 64 18.78 -7.07 -10.82
N VAL A 65 19.67 -6.07 -10.91
CA VAL A 65 21.12 -6.30 -10.97
C VAL A 65 21.69 -5.90 -9.62
N SER A 66 22.32 -6.87 -8.95
CA SER A 66 23.14 -6.61 -7.76
C SER A 66 24.42 -5.93 -8.23
N ASN A 67 24.48 -4.60 -8.10
CA ASN A 67 25.70 -3.86 -8.37
C ASN A 67 26.64 -4.05 -7.17
N VAL A 68 27.60 -4.97 -7.29
CA VAL A 68 28.83 -4.89 -6.50
C VAL A 68 29.61 -3.70 -7.07
N PRO A 69 29.77 -2.58 -6.36
CA PRO A 69 30.45 -1.40 -6.89
C PRO A 69 31.92 -1.76 -7.14
N SER A 70 32.36 -1.72 -8.39
CA SER A 70 33.76 -2.01 -8.76
C SER A 70 34.62 -0.75 -8.89
N ASN A 71 34.05 0.44 -8.66
CA ASN A 71 34.73 1.74 -8.73
C ASN A 71 34.32 2.68 -7.55
N PHE A 72 35.22 3.55 -7.11
CA PHE A 72 35.00 4.59 -6.08
C PHE A 72 33.87 5.57 -6.44
N ALA A 73 33.58 5.76 -7.73
CA ALA A 73 32.46 6.58 -8.21
C ALA A 73 31.09 5.86 -8.13
N ASP A 74 31.07 4.52 -8.08
CA ASP A 74 29.85 3.71 -7.93
C ASP A 74 29.37 3.64 -6.47
N LEU A 75 30.12 4.24 -5.54
CA LEU A 75 29.63 4.44 -4.17
C LEU A 75 28.47 5.45 -4.13
N ALA A 76 28.38 6.35 -5.11
CA ALA A 76 27.25 7.27 -5.28
C ALA A 76 25.97 6.55 -5.78
N THR A 77 26.11 5.31 -6.29
CA THR A 77 25.01 4.45 -6.75
C THR A 77 24.68 3.33 -5.77
N ILE A 78 25.08 3.43 -4.48
CA ILE A 78 24.55 2.56 -3.41
C ILE A 78 23.08 2.93 -3.16
N THR A 79 22.23 2.53 -4.07
CA THR A 79 20.86 2.18 -3.79
C THR A 79 20.73 0.72 -4.15
N GLU A 80 20.88 -0.16 -3.16
CA GLU A 80 20.24 -1.47 -3.24
C GLU A 80 18.78 -1.22 -3.62
N GLN A 81 18.33 -1.84 -4.71
CA GLN A 81 16.90 -2.02 -4.92
C GLN A 81 16.40 -2.77 -3.69
N THR A 82 15.74 -2.04 -2.80
CA THR A 82 15.08 -2.57 -1.63
C THR A 82 13.91 -3.38 -2.16
N VAL A 83 14.13 -4.68 -2.38
CA VAL A 83 13.01 -5.61 -2.54
C VAL A 83 12.28 -5.53 -1.21
N ASP A 84 11.14 -4.85 -1.21
CA ASP A 84 10.33 -4.72 -0.01
C ASP A 84 9.76 -6.11 0.33
N LEU A 85 10.47 -6.82 1.20
CA LEU A 85 10.07 -8.14 1.70
C LEU A 85 8.78 -8.07 2.53
N SER A 86 8.30 -6.87 2.90
CA SER A 86 7.01 -6.67 3.55
C SER A 86 5.84 -6.61 2.55
N VAL A 87 6.11 -6.50 1.24
CA VAL A 87 5.08 -6.29 0.21
C VAL A 87 5.07 -7.45 -0.79
N LEU A 88 4.13 -8.37 -0.61
CA LEU A 88 3.69 -9.26 -1.68
C LEU A 88 2.21 -8.97 -1.95
N GLY A 89 1.86 -8.90 -3.25
CA GLY A 89 0.49 -8.76 -3.72
C GLY A 89 -0.45 -9.82 -3.14
N SER A 90 -1.76 -9.62 -3.34
CA SER A 90 -2.86 -10.38 -2.71
C SER A 90 -2.49 -11.83 -2.38
N THR A 91 -2.07 -12.11 -1.16
CA THR A 91 -1.93 -13.48 -0.68
C THR A 91 -3.34 -14.08 -0.70
N PRO A 92 -3.60 -15.14 -1.46
CA PRO A 92 -4.91 -15.77 -1.45
C PRO A 92 -5.15 -16.31 -0.04
N LEU A 93 -5.98 -15.59 0.71
CA LEU A 93 -6.45 -16.04 2.02
C LEU A 93 -7.17 -17.38 1.80
N SER A 94 -6.83 -18.39 2.60
CA SER A 94 -7.59 -19.64 2.60
C SER A 94 -9.05 -19.33 2.89
N ASN A 95 -9.95 -19.88 2.07
CA ASN A 95 -11.36 -19.53 2.13
C ASN A 95 -12.01 -19.98 3.42
N GLY A 96 -11.50 -21.02 4.11
CA GLY A 96 -12.02 -21.56 5.37
C GLY A 96 -13.55 -21.70 5.41
N VAL A 97 -14.12 -21.83 6.62
CA VAL A 97 -15.60 -21.76 6.77
C VAL A 97 -16.02 -20.36 6.40
N LEU A 98 -16.69 -20.15 5.26
CA LEU A 98 -17.12 -18.82 4.84
C LEU A 98 -17.86 -18.13 6.01
N PRO A 99 -17.42 -16.93 6.43
CA PRO A 99 -18.11 -16.22 7.49
C PRO A 99 -19.57 -16.00 7.11
N PRO A 100 -20.49 -16.17 8.05
CA PRO A 100 -21.90 -15.93 7.77
C PRO A 100 -22.13 -14.43 7.51
N SER A 101 -23.11 -14.10 6.67
CA SER A 101 -23.53 -12.71 6.49
C SER A 101 -24.25 -12.21 7.74
N PHE A 102 -23.70 -11.16 8.34
CA PHE A 102 -24.24 -10.54 9.56
C PHE A 102 -25.40 -9.58 9.28
N ASP A 103 -25.57 -9.18 8.03
CA ASP A 103 -26.65 -8.30 7.61
C ASP A 103 -27.97 -9.07 7.48
N PRO A 104 -29.09 -8.49 7.96
CA PRO A 104 -30.40 -9.11 7.78
C PRO A 104 -30.80 -9.06 6.30
N ALA A 105 -31.28 -10.18 5.77
CA ALA A 105 -31.76 -10.29 4.40
C ALA A 105 -33.24 -10.72 4.36
N ILE A 106 -34.03 -10.07 3.49
CA ILE A 106 -35.37 -10.52 3.14
C ILE A 106 -35.27 -11.29 1.83
N VAL A 107 -35.68 -12.56 1.84
CA VAL A 107 -35.71 -13.44 0.68
C VAL A 107 -37.16 -13.83 0.43
N GLY A 108 -37.65 -13.60 -0.79
CA GLY A 108 -38.99 -14.00 -1.18
C GLY A 108 -39.01 -14.66 -2.54
N THR A 109 -39.85 -15.67 -2.69
CA THR A 109 -40.11 -16.33 -3.97
C THR A 109 -41.60 -16.50 -4.19
N VAL A 110 -42.04 -16.27 -5.42
CA VAL A 110 -43.42 -16.52 -5.87
C VAL A 110 -43.32 -17.44 -7.07
N GLN A 111 -44.03 -18.55 -7.01
CA GLN A 111 -44.00 -19.57 -8.04
C GLN A 111 -45.43 -20.00 -8.38
N TRP A 112 -45.76 -19.92 -9.65
CA TRP A 112 -46.95 -20.55 -10.21
C TRP A 112 -46.57 -21.89 -10.83
N GLN A 113 -47.34 -22.92 -10.53
CA GLN A 113 -47.09 -24.26 -11.02
C GLN A 113 -48.39 -24.96 -11.39
N ARG A 114 -48.46 -25.45 -12.63
CA ARG A 114 -49.52 -26.37 -13.07
C ARG A 114 -48.95 -27.77 -13.23
N GLN A 115 -49.58 -28.74 -12.57
CA GLN A 115 -49.22 -30.15 -12.68
C GLN A 115 -50.43 -30.96 -13.13
N SER A 116 -50.19 -31.94 -14.01
CA SER A 116 -51.17 -32.96 -14.40
C SER A 116 -50.57 -34.32 -14.11
N LEU A 117 -51.16 -35.05 -13.18
CA LEU A 117 -50.65 -36.34 -12.69
C LEU A 117 -51.70 -37.43 -12.93
N PRO A 118 -51.40 -38.49 -13.70
CA PRO A 118 -52.27 -39.64 -13.80
C PRO A 118 -52.39 -40.31 -12.43
N GLN A 119 -53.61 -40.69 -12.04
CA GLN A 119 -53.88 -41.31 -10.74
C GLN A 119 -54.03 -42.82 -10.89
N ALA A 120 -53.27 -43.57 -10.09
CA ALA A 120 -53.34 -45.04 -10.06
C ALA A 120 -54.67 -45.56 -9.47
N SER A 121 -55.36 -44.74 -8.69
CA SER A 121 -56.67 -45.06 -8.11
C SER A 121 -57.56 -43.82 -8.04
N VAL A 122 -58.82 -43.98 -8.43
CA VAL A 122 -59.86 -42.95 -8.31
C VAL A 122 -60.36 -42.76 -6.87
N LEU A 123 -59.98 -43.65 -5.94
CA LEU A 123 -60.45 -43.58 -4.55
C LEU A 123 -59.90 -42.35 -3.81
N THR A 124 -58.70 -41.87 -4.15
CA THR A 124 -58.07 -40.76 -3.42
C THR A 124 -58.66 -39.41 -3.81
N TYR A 125 -58.78 -39.13 -5.11
CA TYR A 125 -59.17 -37.80 -5.61
C TYR A 125 -60.51 -37.77 -6.37
N GLY A 126 -61.10 -38.93 -6.65
CA GLY A 126 -62.33 -39.03 -7.45
C GLY A 126 -62.14 -38.78 -8.95
N THR A 127 -60.90 -38.64 -9.43
CA THR A 127 -60.55 -38.41 -10.84
C THR A 127 -59.41 -39.35 -11.27
N THR A 128 -59.33 -39.66 -12.57
CA THR A 128 -58.25 -40.48 -13.16
C THR A 128 -57.01 -39.65 -13.54
N SER A 129 -57.17 -38.33 -13.68
CA SER A 129 -56.09 -37.36 -13.89
C SER A 129 -56.31 -36.19 -12.94
N LEU A 130 -55.33 -35.97 -12.06
CA LEU A 130 -55.33 -34.87 -11.10
C LEU A 130 -54.63 -33.67 -11.73
N ASN A 131 -55.38 -32.61 -11.97
CA ASN A 131 -54.86 -31.34 -12.43
C ASN A 131 -54.82 -30.38 -11.25
N ASN A 132 -53.61 -29.98 -10.85
CA ASN A 132 -53.35 -29.05 -9.77
C ASN A 132 -52.77 -27.75 -10.32
N ASN A 133 -53.27 -26.64 -9.80
CA ASN A 133 -52.79 -25.31 -10.06
C ASN A 133 -52.38 -24.69 -8.73
N ASN A 134 -51.07 -24.56 -8.52
CA ASN A 134 -50.49 -24.12 -7.27
C ASN A 134 -49.89 -22.72 -7.43
N TRP A 135 -50.12 -21.87 -6.44
CA TRP A 135 -49.42 -20.62 -6.22
C TRP A 135 -48.67 -20.73 -4.90
N LEU A 136 -47.36 -20.85 -4.99
CA LEU A 136 -46.44 -20.85 -3.86
C LEU A 136 -45.92 -19.43 -3.66
N GLY A 137 -45.98 -18.94 -2.42
CA GLY A 137 -45.43 -17.64 -2.06
C GLY A 137 -44.75 -17.74 -0.71
N ASN A 138 -43.45 -17.49 -0.65
CA ASN A 138 -42.72 -17.46 0.60
C ASN A 138 -41.97 -16.15 0.75
N VAL A 139 -41.91 -15.66 1.98
CA VAL A 139 -41.13 -14.50 2.39
C VAL A 139 -40.42 -14.88 3.68
N SER A 140 -39.11 -14.67 3.74
CA SER A 140 -38.30 -14.98 4.92
C SER A 140 -37.36 -13.83 5.24
N LEU A 141 -37.25 -13.48 6.51
CA LEU A 141 -36.24 -12.58 7.06
C LEU A 141 -35.21 -13.44 7.79
N GLN A 142 -33.95 -13.40 7.36
CA GLN A 142 -32.87 -14.18 7.97
C GLN A 142 -31.72 -13.27 8.42
N LYS A 143 -31.11 -13.60 9.56
CA LYS A 143 -29.92 -12.93 10.08
C LYS A 143 -28.97 -13.92 10.74
N SER A 144 -27.68 -13.75 10.52
CA SER A 144 -26.64 -14.54 11.19
C SER A 144 -25.92 -13.73 12.26
N PHE A 145 -25.37 -14.42 13.26
CA PHE A 145 -24.70 -13.84 14.42
C PHE A 145 -23.21 -14.22 14.47
N GLU A 146 -22.42 -13.46 15.24
CA GLU A 146 -20.98 -13.70 15.40
C GLU A 146 -20.66 -15.10 15.97
N THR A 147 -21.59 -15.72 16.70
CA THR A 147 -21.47 -17.10 17.20
C THR A 147 -21.57 -18.17 16.11
N GLY A 148 -21.92 -17.78 14.88
CA GLY A 148 -22.20 -18.69 13.76
C GLY A 148 -23.68 -19.11 13.69
N GLY A 149 -24.48 -18.70 14.68
CA GLY A 149 -25.91 -19.00 14.69
C GLY A 149 -26.68 -18.18 13.66
N THR A 150 -27.76 -18.75 13.13
CA THR A 150 -28.68 -18.10 12.22
C THR A 150 -30.09 -18.14 12.79
N VAL A 151 -30.81 -17.03 12.63
CA VAL A 151 -32.22 -16.92 12.98
C VAL A 151 -32.97 -16.52 11.72
N SER A 152 -34.01 -17.27 11.37
CA SER A 152 -34.90 -16.95 10.25
C SER A 152 -36.35 -16.92 10.70
N ILE A 153 -37.10 -15.96 10.18
CA ILE A 153 -38.55 -15.84 10.33
C ILE A 153 -39.14 -16.02 8.95
N GLY A 154 -39.93 -17.06 8.75
CA GLY A 154 -40.47 -17.45 7.44
C GLY A 154 -41.98 -17.48 7.42
N TYR A 155 -42.56 -16.88 6.40
CA TYR A 155 -43.96 -16.98 6.02
C TYR A 155 -44.05 -17.77 4.71
N ASN A 156 -44.80 -18.87 4.69
CA ASN A 156 -44.99 -19.70 3.50
C ASN A 156 -46.48 -19.85 3.19
N GLN A 157 -46.85 -19.63 1.94
CA GLN A 157 -48.16 -19.85 1.35
C GLN A 157 -48.09 -20.91 0.28
N ASN A 158 -49.10 -21.77 0.26
CA ASN A 158 -49.39 -22.66 -0.84
C ASN A 158 -50.90 -22.64 -1.12
N TYR A 159 -51.29 -21.86 -2.12
CA TYR A 159 -52.64 -21.88 -2.66
C TYR A 159 -52.75 -22.98 -3.71
N VAL A 160 -53.75 -23.84 -3.57
CA VAL A 160 -53.98 -25.00 -4.43
C VAL A 160 -55.41 -24.94 -4.96
N ASN A 161 -55.54 -25.00 -6.28
CA ASN A 161 -56.81 -25.25 -6.97
C ASN A 161 -56.67 -26.55 -7.77
N SER A 162 -57.54 -27.52 -7.50
CA SER A 162 -57.50 -28.84 -8.13
C SER A 162 -58.82 -29.25 -8.75
N ASN A 163 -58.80 -30.23 -9.66
CA ASN A 163 -60.03 -30.88 -10.14
C ASN A 163 -60.48 -32.05 -9.25
N GLY A 164 -59.92 -32.21 -8.04
CA GLY A 164 -60.27 -33.28 -7.13
C GLY A 164 -61.73 -33.20 -6.68
N LEU A 165 -62.46 -34.32 -6.79
CA LEU A 165 -63.87 -34.42 -6.38
C LEU A 165 -64.03 -34.79 -4.89
N ARG A 166 -62.94 -35.17 -4.21
CA ARG A 166 -62.98 -35.70 -2.83
C ARG A 166 -62.34 -34.80 -1.77
N ALA A 167 -61.82 -33.64 -2.16
CA ALA A 167 -61.37 -32.63 -1.20
C ALA A 167 -62.58 -31.89 -0.62
N ASP A 168 -62.56 -31.57 0.68
CA ASP A 168 -63.62 -30.77 1.31
C ASP A 168 -63.50 -29.29 0.96
N TYR A 169 -62.26 -28.81 0.77
CA TYR A 169 -61.95 -27.44 0.39
C TYR A 169 -61.29 -27.38 -0.99
N ASN A 170 -61.81 -26.53 -1.88
CA ASN A 170 -61.19 -26.28 -3.18
C ASN A 170 -61.77 -24.99 -3.82
N PRO A 171 -60.94 -23.98 -4.10
CA PRO A 171 -59.50 -23.92 -3.78
C PRO A 171 -59.25 -23.81 -2.27
N TYR A 172 -58.03 -24.15 -1.85
CA TYR A 172 -57.58 -23.94 -0.47
C TYR A 172 -56.19 -23.32 -0.44
N THR A 173 -55.88 -22.59 0.64
CA THR A 173 -54.57 -22.04 0.94
C THR A 173 -54.07 -22.63 2.23
N SER A 174 -52.95 -23.34 2.18
CA SER A 174 -52.19 -23.66 3.38
C SER A 174 -51.11 -22.62 3.61
N THR A 175 -50.94 -22.25 4.86
CA THR A 175 -50.07 -21.19 5.29
C THR A 175 -49.27 -21.62 6.50
N SER A 176 -48.05 -21.13 6.63
CA SER A 176 -47.31 -21.23 7.87
C SER A 176 -46.49 -19.99 8.15
N LEU A 177 -46.43 -19.61 9.42
CA LEU A 177 -45.51 -18.61 9.94
C LEU A 177 -44.63 -19.27 10.99
N GLY A 178 -43.31 -19.15 10.86
CA GLY A 178 -42.42 -19.77 11.82
C GLY A 178 -41.10 -19.05 12.01
N ILE A 179 -40.45 -19.34 13.14
CA ILE A 179 -39.12 -18.90 13.52
C ILE A 179 -38.24 -20.16 13.60
N THR A 180 -37.10 -20.14 12.93
CA THR A 180 -36.09 -21.19 13.00
C THR A 180 -34.79 -20.60 13.52
N VAL A 181 -34.19 -21.28 14.49
CA VAL A 181 -32.90 -20.95 15.09
C VAL A 181 -31.97 -22.13 14.87
N THR A 182 -30.85 -21.89 14.18
CA THR A 182 -29.79 -22.88 13.99
C THR A 182 -28.52 -22.35 14.61
N GLN A 183 -27.94 -23.08 15.57
CA GLN A 183 -26.72 -22.67 16.25
C GLN A 183 -25.67 -23.79 16.12
N PRO A 184 -24.56 -23.58 15.38
CA PRO A 184 -23.43 -24.50 15.45
C PRO A 184 -22.88 -24.53 16.88
N LEU A 185 -22.45 -25.70 17.33
CA LEU A 185 -21.90 -25.97 18.65
C LEU A 185 -20.42 -26.40 18.60
N LEU A 186 -19.94 -26.86 17.44
CA LEU A 186 -18.54 -27.28 17.21
C LEU A 186 -17.90 -26.51 16.04
N GLN A 187 -17.85 -27.08 14.83
CA GLN A 187 -17.42 -26.35 13.63
C GLN A 187 -18.33 -25.12 13.42
N GLY A 188 -17.75 -23.94 13.22
CA GLY A 188 -18.46 -22.67 13.08
C GLY A 188 -18.83 -21.99 14.42
N PHE A 189 -18.70 -22.65 15.57
CA PHE A 189 -18.98 -22.06 16.89
C PHE A 189 -17.79 -21.29 17.46
N SER A 190 -17.47 -20.13 16.88
CA SER A 190 -16.40 -19.28 17.39
C SER A 190 -16.54 -17.86 16.87
N ILE A 191 -16.72 -16.91 17.79
CA ILE A 191 -16.73 -15.46 17.49
C ILE A 191 -15.44 -15.07 16.78
N ALA A 192 -14.31 -15.64 17.21
CA ALA A 192 -13.02 -15.40 16.56
C ALA A 192 -13.06 -15.87 15.09
N THR A 193 -13.41 -17.14 14.85
CA THR A 193 -13.42 -17.72 13.50
C THR A 193 -14.38 -16.98 12.56
N ASN A 194 -15.58 -16.62 13.04
CA ASN A 194 -16.59 -15.94 12.23
C ASN A 194 -16.23 -14.47 11.99
N ARG A 195 -15.56 -13.79 12.92
CA ARG A 195 -15.06 -12.42 12.72
C ARG A 195 -13.71 -12.35 12.02
N ARG A 196 -13.20 -13.45 11.46
CA ARG A 196 -11.83 -13.46 10.90
C ARG A 196 -11.62 -12.41 9.81
N PHE A 197 -12.56 -12.26 8.87
CA PHE A 197 -12.42 -11.27 7.80
C PHE A 197 -12.56 -9.84 8.32
N ILE A 198 -13.37 -9.60 9.35
CA ILE A 198 -13.44 -8.29 10.02
C ILE A 198 -12.09 -7.97 10.69
N ARG A 199 -11.48 -8.96 11.36
CA ARG A 199 -10.17 -8.78 12.01
C ARG A 199 -9.05 -8.58 10.98
N ILE A 200 -9.05 -9.34 9.89
CA ILE A 200 -8.07 -9.19 8.80
C ILE A 200 -8.27 -7.85 8.09
N ALA A 201 -9.50 -7.40 7.85
CA ALA A 201 -9.78 -6.09 7.25
C ALA A 201 -9.26 -4.94 8.13
N ARG A 202 -9.50 -5.00 9.45
CA ARG A 202 -8.94 -4.02 10.41
C ARG A 202 -7.42 -4.06 10.47
N ASN A 203 -6.83 -5.24 10.35
CA ASN A 203 -5.38 -5.39 10.25
C ASN A 203 -4.87 -4.79 8.92
N ASN A 204 -5.57 -4.99 7.81
CA ASN A 204 -5.23 -4.41 6.52
C ASN A 204 -5.33 -2.87 6.53
N GLU A 205 -6.29 -2.31 7.27
CA GLU A 205 -6.39 -0.85 7.53
C GLU A 205 -5.16 -0.32 8.28
N ARG A 206 -4.67 -1.06 9.28
CA ARG A 206 -3.41 -0.70 9.96
C ARG A 206 -2.20 -0.86 9.06
N ILE A 207 -2.16 -1.91 8.24
CA ILE A 207 -1.09 -2.12 7.25
C ILE A 207 -1.04 -0.94 6.28
N THR A 208 -2.18 -0.46 5.77
CA THR A 208 -2.19 0.69 4.85
C THR A 208 -1.76 1.99 5.51
N ASP A 209 -1.98 2.18 6.82
CA ASP A 209 -1.38 3.29 7.59
C ASP A 209 0.15 3.21 7.58
N PHE A 210 0.72 2.04 7.87
CA PHE A 210 2.16 1.86 7.82
C PHE A 210 2.75 1.95 6.40
N VAL A 211 2.06 1.46 5.37
CA VAL A 211 2.46 1.64 3.96
C VAL A 211 2.51 3.12 3.61
N PHE A 212 1.52 3.91 4.02
CA PHE A 212 1.51 5.35 3.81
C PHE A 212 2.68 6.04 4.50
N ARG A 213 2.94 5.70 5.78
CA ARG A 213 4.11 6.21 6.52
C ARG A 213 5.43 5.84 5.83
N GLN A 214 5.55 4.61 5.33
CA GLN A 214 6.73 4.19 4.57
C GLN A 214 6.87 5.01 3.28
N GLN A 215 5.79 5.21 2.52
CA GLN A 215 5.82 6.08 1.33
C GLN A 215 6.27 7.49 1.67
N LEU A 216 5.82 8.06 2.79
CA LEU A 216 6.27 9.38 3.24
C LEU A 216 7.76 9.38 3.56
N ILE A 217 8.28 8.39 4.29
CA ILE A 217 9.71 8.25 4.57
C ILE A 217 10.51 8.22 3.25
N GLU A 218 10.10 7.39 2.30
CA GLU A 218 10.74 7.27 0.98
C GLU A 218 10.69 8.59 0.19
N THR A 219 9.55 9.26 0.21
CA THR A 219 9.35 10.52 -0.51
C THR A 219 10.19 11.65 0.11
N VAL A 220 10.17 11.77 1.44
CA VAL A 220 10.95 12.80 2.16
C VAL A 220 12.45 12.56 1.97
N ALA A 221 12.92 11.33 2.14
CA ALA A 221 14.32 10.98 1.93
C ALA A 221 14.77 11.24 0.47
N GLY A 222 13.93 10.89 -0.51
CA GLY A 222 14.22 11.14 -1.93
C GLY A 222 14.28 12.63 -2.27
N VAL A 223 13.39 13.46 -1.72
CA VAL A 223 13.46 14.93 -1.90
C VAL A 223 14.71 15.52 -1.28
N ILE A 224 15.07 15.08 -0.06
CA ILE A 224 16.29 15.54 0.62
C ILE A 224 17.52 15.23 -0.25
N ARG A 225 17.60 14.02 -0.80
CA ARG A 225 18.66 13.65 -1.75
C ARG A 225 18.70 14.56 -2.97
N LEU A 226 17.55 14.76 -3.64
CA LEU A 226 17.46 15.63 -4.82
C LEU A 226 17.84 17.07 -4.50
N TYR A 227 17.53 17.55 -3.30
CA TYR A 227 17.85 18.91 -2.87
C TYR A 227 19.35 19.10 -2.68
N TRP A 228 20.00 18.17 -1.96
CA TRP A 228 21.44 18.25 -1.75
C TRP A 228 22.25 18.05 -3.02
N ASP A 229 21.77 17.21 -3.96
CA ASP A 229 22.34 17.13 -5.30
C ASP A 229 22.27 18.50 -6.00
N LEU A 230 21.11 19.19 -5.97
CA LEU A 230 20.95 20.51 -6.58
C LEU A 230 21.88 21.56 -5.95
N VAL A 231 21.93 21.62 -4.62
CA VAL A 231 22.82 22.54 -3.88
C VAL A 231 24.27 22.33 -4.30
N SER A 232 24.74 21.09 -4.34
CA SER A 232 26.11 20.77 -4.72
C SER A 232 26.45 21.09 -6.18
N LEU A 233 25.51 20.88 -7.11
CA LEU A 233 25.72 21.22 -8.52
C LEU A 233 25.79 22.75 -8.71
N ILE A 234 25.00 23.52 -7.95
CA ILE A 234 25.08 24.99 -7.97
C ILE A 234 26.40 25.49 -7.39
N GLU A 235 26.90 24.85 -6.32
CA GLU A 235 28.24 25.14 -5.78
C GLU A 235 29.34 24.81 -6.81
N ASP A 236 29.25 23.69 -7.52
CA ASP A 236 30.19 23.33 -8.57
C ASP A 236 30.18 24.31 -9.74
N VAL A 237 28.99 24.77 -10.19
CA VAL A 237 28.90 25.86 -11.18
C VAL A 237 29.68 27.09 -10.70
N ARG A 238 29.59 27.44 -9.42
CA ARG A 238 30.32 28.58 -8.83
C ARG A 238 31.84 28.33 -8.86
N VAL A 239 32.30 27.10 -8.62
CA VAL A 239 33.71 26.70 -8.78
C VAL A 239 34.16 26.81 -10.24
N LYS A 240 33.36 26.32 -11.20
CA LYS A 240 33.67 26.39 -12.64
C LYS A 240 33.63 27.82 -13.19
N GLN A 241 32.80 28.70 -12.64
CA GLN A 241 32.80 30.12 -12.97
C GLN A 241 34.10 30.81 -12.52
N GLN A 242 34.55 30.53 -11.29
CA GLN A 242 35.83 31.04 -10.79
C GLN A 242 37.02 30.50 -11.60
N ALA A 243 37.00 29.23 -11.96
CA ALA A 243 37.96 28.59 -12.85
C ALA A 243 38.08 29.30 -14.21
N LEU A 244 36.94 29.55 -14.85
CA LEU A 244 36.88 30.27 -16.13
C LEU A 244 37.41 31.71 -15.99
N ALA A 245 37.06 32.41 -14.92
CA ALA A 245 37.56 33.77 -14.68
C ALA A 245 39.08 33.80 -14.49
N LEU A 246 39.65 32.83 -13.77
CA LEU A 246 41.09 32.68 -13.61
C LEU A 246 41.78 32.34 -14.95
N ALA A 247 41.23 31.42 -15.73
CA ALA A 247 41.75 31.07 -17.06
C ALA A 247 41.71 32.25 -18.04
N GLN A 248 40.65 33.07 -18.00
CA GLN A 248 40.52 34.29 -18.80
C GLN A 248 41.58 35.32 -18.40
N LYS A 249 41.77 35.54 -17.09
CA LYS A 249 42.81 36.43 -16.59
C LYS A 249 44.21 35.99 -17.04
N LEU A 250 44.52 34.69 -16.94
CA LEU A 250 45.78 34.15 -17.43
C LEU A 250 45.98 34.34 -18.94
N TYR A 251 44.91 34.19 -19.73
CA TYR A 251 44.94 34.47 -21.16
C TYR A 251 45.23 35.95 -21.46
N GLU A 252 44.61 36.87 -20.74
CA GLU A 252 44.84 38.31 -20.87
C GLU A 252 46.28 38.68 -20.50
N ASP A 253 46.78 38.16 -19.38
CA ASP A 253 48.16 38.38 -18.92
C ASP A 253 49.18 37.83 -19.93
N ASN A 254 48.98 36.59 -20.42
CA ASN A 254 49.85 35.99 -21.44
C ASN A 254 49.80 36.76 -22.76
N LYS A 255 48.63 37.27 -23.16
CA LYS A 255 48.48 38.08 -24.38
C LYS A 255 49.30 39.36 -24.29
N ALA A 256 49.22 40.08 -23.17
CA ALA A 256 49.99 41.29 -22.94
C ALA A 256 51.51 41.02 -22.98
N GLN A 257 51.97 39.93 -22.36
CA GLN A 257 53.39 39.57 -22.36
C GLN A 257 53.91 39.14 -23.74
N VAL A 258 53.08 38.48 -24.56
CA VAL A 258 53.45 38.14 -25.95
C VAL A 258 53.53 39.39 -26.83
N GLU A 259 52.63 40.36 -26.66
CA GLU A 259 52.64 41.64 -27.40
C GLU A 259 53.88 42.48 -27.09
N VAL A 260 54.39 42.41 -25.86
CA VAL A 260 55.64 43.08 -25.42
C VAL A 260 56.88 42.21 -25.71
N GLY A 261 56.71 40.99 -26.22
CA GLY A 261 57.79 40.09 -26.64
C GLY A 261 58.50 39.33 -25.51
N THR A 262 57.94 39.32 -24.29
CA THR A 262 58.54 38.67 -23.11
C THR A 262 58.09 37.21 -22.91
N LEU A 263 57.09 36.75 -23.67
CA LEU A 263 56.55 35.39 -23.61
C LEU A 263 56.42 34.76 -25.00
N ALA A 264 56.56 33.44 -25.10
CA ALA A 264 56.45 32.72 -26.38
C ALA A 264 54.99 32.63 -26.87
N PRO A 265 54.71 32.75 -28.19
CA PRO A 265 53.35 32.62 -28.75
C PRO A 265 52.65 31.29 -28.45
N LEU A 266 53.41 30.23 -28.16
CA LEU A 266 52.87 28.94 -27.75
C LEU A 266 52.10 29.04 -26.41
N GLU A 267 52.54 29.87 -25.48
CA GLU A 267 51.88 30.05 -24.18
C GLU A 267 50.51 30.71 -24.31
N LEU A 268 50.36 31.61 -25.28
CA LEU A 268 49.06 32.18 -25.63
C LEU A 268 48.10 31.09 -26.13
N LYS A 269 48.56 30.17 -26.97
CA LYS A 269 47.75 29.05 -27.47
C LYS A 269 47.36 28.06 -26.36
N ARG A 270 48.25 27.84 -25.37
CA ARG A 270 47.95 27.04 -24.18
C ARG A 270 46.87 27.69 -23.31
N ALA A 271 46.98 28.99 -23.03
CA ALA A 271 45.97 29.73 -22.29
C ALA A 271 44.61 29.76 -23.03
N GLN A 272 44.61 29.90 -24.37
CA GLN A 272 43.39 29.78 -25.18
C GLN A 272 42.72 28.40 -25.04
N ALA A 273 43.52 27.33 -25.04
CA ALA A 273 43.00 25.98 -24.84
C ALA A 273 42.41 25.79 -23.43
N GLU A 274 43.00 26.43 -22.41
CA GLU A 274 42.47 26.40 -21.05
C GLU A 274 41.12 27.10 -20.95
N VAL A 275 40.99 28.32 -21.48
CA VAL A 275 39.71 29.04 -21.50
C VAL A 275 38.62 28.23 -22.20
N ALA A 276 38.95 27.58 -23.32
CA ALA A 276 38.00 26.72 -24.03
C ALA A 276 37.56 25.52 -23.19
N ARG A 277 38.50 24.88 -22.45
CA ARG A 277 38.21 23.79 -21.53
C ARG A 277 37.35 24.23 -20.35
N SER A 278 37.73 25.30 -19.64
CA SER A 278 36.94 25.80 -18.50
C SER A 278 35.54 26.21 -18.93
N ARG A 279 35.36 26.73 -20.16
CA ARG A 279 34.04 27.03 -20.72
C ARG A 279 33.21 25.78 -20.99
N GLN A 280 33.83 24.70 -21.49
CA GLN A 280 33.17 23.41 -21.65
C GLN A 280 32.75 22.83 -20.29
N ASP A 281 33.63 22.86 -19.30
CA ASP A 281 33.36 22.34 -17.95
C ASP A 281 32.23 23.12 -17.26
N LEU A 282 32.21 24.46 -17.39
CA LEU A 282 31.10 25.30 -16.92
C LEU A 282 29.79 24.95 -17.62
N THR A 283 29.79 24.85 -18.95
CA THR A 283 28.58 24.50 -19.73
C THR A 283 28.03 23.13 -19.31
N SER A 284 28.92 22.15 -19.06
CA SER A 284 28.52 20.82 -18.57
C SER A 284 27.88 20.92 -17.19
N SER A 285 28.48 21.69 -16.26
CA SER A 285 27.96 21.86 -14.91
C SER A 285 26.59 22.57 -14.91
N GLU A 286 26.42 23.60 -15.74
CA GLU A 286 25.14 24.30 -15.94
C GLU A 286 24.03 23.37 -16.46
N ASN A 287 24.36 22.49 -17.39
CA ASN A 287 23.44 21.47 -17.91
C ASN A 287 23.01 20.48 -16.82
N LEU A 288 23.92 20.06 -15.94
CA LEU A 288 23.58 19.18 -14.81
C LEU A 288 22.62 19.87 -13.83
N VAL A 289 22.83 21.17 -13.54
CA VAL A 289 21.89 21.93 -12.71
C VAL A 289 20.52 22.02 -13.37
N ALA A 290 20.46 22.32 -14.67
CA ALA A 290 19.19 22.40 -15.40
C ALA A 290 18.42 21.06 -15.38
N GLN A 291 19.12 19.93 -15.52
CA GLN A 291 18.52 18.60 -15.40
C GLN A 291 18.01 18.33 -13.97
N GLN A 292 18.81 18.64 -12.95
CA GLN A 292 18.44 18.41 -11.55
C GLN A 292 17.26 19.31 -11.11
N GLU A 293 17.19 20.55 -11.61
CA GLU A 293 16.04 21.42 -11.39
C GLU A 293 14.77 20.85 -12.00
N LEU A 294 14.84 20.27 -13.19
CA LEU A 294 13.69 19.64 -13.83
C LEU A 294 13.17 18.45 -13.00
N LEU A 295 14.07 17.63 -12.46
CA LEU A 295 13.71 16.55 -11.53
C LEU A 295 13.05 17.12 -10.26
N MET A 296 13.63 18.16 -9.66
CA MET A 296 13.08 18.79 -8.47
C MET A 296 11.68 19.38 -8.73
N LYS A 297 11.49 20.10 -9.84
CA LYS A 297 10.20 20.68 -10.26
C LYS A 297 9.13 19.61 -10.41
N ASN A 298 9.46 18.47 -11.02
CA ASN A 298 8.54 17.34 -11.16
C ASN A 298 8.09 16.80 -9.79
N VAL A 299 8.97 16.77 -8.80
CA VAL A 299 8.66 16.22 -7.47
C VAL A 299 7.92 17.21 -6.57
N ILE A 300 8.18 18.53 -6.68
CA ILE A 300 7.55 19.55 -5.82
C ILE A 300 6.24 20.12 -6.38
N THR A 301 5.91 19.84 -7.64
CA THR A 301 4.71 20.37 -8.31
C THR A 301 3.81 19.25 -8.80
N ARG A 302 2.50 19.49 -8.86
CA ARG A 302 1.52 18.47 -9.26
C ARG A 302 1.49 18.27 -10.77
N THR A 303 1.72 19.35 -11.53
CA THR A 303 1.67 19.39 -13.00
C THR A 303 3.04 19.19 -13.63
N GLY A 304 4.13 19.23 -12.84
CA GLY A 304 5.49 19.00 -13.32
C GLY A 304 5.89 20.00 -14.43
N PRO A 305 6.53 19.53 -15.51
CA PRO A 305 6.97 20.38 -16.61
C PRO A 305 5.84 20.85 -17.55
N ALA A 306 4.57 20.52 -17.25
CA ALA A 306 3.44 20.93 -18.09
C ALA A 306 3.10 22.41 -17.98
N ASP A 307 3.51 23.08 -16.90
CA ASP A 307 3.35 24.54 -16.74
C ASP A 307 4.59 25.29 -17.28
N PRO A 308 4.44 26.09 -18.36
CA PRO A 308 5.55 26.86 -18.93
C PRO A 308 6.21 27.84 -17.96
N LEU A 309 5.45 28.42 -17.02
CA LEU A 309 6.00 29.38 -16.05
C LEU A 309 6.91 28.69 -15.04
N LEU A 310 6.52 27.51 -14.55
CA LEU A 310 7.33 26.70 -13.65
C LEU A 310 8.58 26.15 -14.35
N LEU A 311 8.47 25.84 -15.64
CA LEU A 311 9.61 25.36 -16.43
C LEU A 311 10.70 26.44 -16.55
N MET A 312 10.31 27.70 -16.73
CA MET A 312 11.22 28.86 -16.81
C MET A 312 11.76 29.32 -15.45
N ALA A 313 11.06 29.05 -14.34
CA ALA A 313 11.48 29.51 -13.01
C ALA A 313 12.78 28.82 -12.55
N ARG A 314 13.77 29.57 -12.06
CA ARG A 314 14.99 29.00 -11.47
C ARG A 314 14.76 28.64 -10.00
N ILE A 315 15.33 27.54 -9.54
CA ILE A 315 15.32 27.20 -8.10
C ILE A 315 16.62 27.75 -7.51
N VAL A 316 16.48 28.63 -6.52
CA VAL A 316 17.62 29.17 -5.76
C VAL A 316 17.58 28.55 -4.36
N PRO A 317 18.48 27.59 -4.05
CA PRO A 317 18.61 27.09 -2.69
C PRO A 317 19.09 28.21 -1.77
N LEU A 318 18.47 28.30 -0.60
CA LEU A 318 18.81 29.29 0.43
C LEU A 318 19.73 28.68 1.50
N ASP A 319 19.71 27.35 1.62
CA ASP A 319 20.55 26.62 2.57
C ASP A 319 21.89 26.25 1.93
N HIS A 320 22.86 25.92 2.79
CA HIS A 320 24.15 25.39 2.40
C HIS A 320 24.43 24.11 3.18
N ILE A 321 25.32 23.27 2.66
CA ILE A 321 25.66 22.00 3.32
C ILE A 321 26.59 22.30 4.50
N GLU A 322 26.05 22.20 5.72
CA GLU A 322 26.83 22.29 6.95
C GLU A 322 27.25 20.90 7.43
N VAL A 323 28.57 20.69 7.55
CA VAL A 323 29.15 19.50 8.17
C VAL A 323 29.56 19.86 9.60
N PRO A 324 28.93 19.28 10.64
CA PRO A 324 29.21 19.62 12.04
C PRO A 324 30.64 19.22 12.42
N ALA A 325 31.29 19.97 13.32
CA ALA A 325 32.68 19.68 13.72
C ALA A 325 32.87 18.29 14.34
N GLN A 326 31.89 17.83 15.14
CA GLN A 326 31.89 16.50 15.75
C GLN A 326 30.57 15.79 15.45
N GLU A 327 30.66 14.53 15.02
CA GLU A 327 29.49 13.69 14.79
C GLU A 327 29.05 13.06 16.11
N ASP A 328 27.78 13.23 16.47
CA ASP A 328 27.18 12.52 17.61
C ASP A 328 26.83 11.09 17.18
N ILE A 329 27.86 10.25 17.07
CA ILE A 329 27.71 8.86 16.64
C ILE A 329 27.09 8.08 17.79
N GLN A 330 25.77 7.87 17.69
CA GLN A 330 25.08 6.94 18.56
C GLN A 330 25.61 5.52 18.37
N PRO A 331 25.74 4.72 19.45
CA PRO A 331 26.10 3.31 19.34
C PRO A 331 25.18 2.57 18.36
N VAL A 332 25.76 1.64 17.59
CA VAL A 332 25.01 0.81 16.63
C VAL A 332 23.81 0.13 17.31
N GLN A 333 23.98 -0.31 18.56
CA GLN A 333 22.91 -0.98 19.31
C GLN A 333 21.69 -0.07 19.52
N ASP A 334 21.91 1.21 19.79
CA ASP A 334 20.84 2.19 20.02
C ASP A 334 20.14 2.53 18.70
N LEU A 335 20.90 2.68 17.61
CA LEU A 335 20.36 2.87 16.26
C LEU A 335 19.52 1.68 15.81
N LEU A 336 19.95 0.45 16.12
CA LEU A 336 19.19 -0.77 15.83
C LEU A 336 17.92 -0.86 16.67
N ALA A 337 17.98 -0.49 17.96
CA ALA A 337 16.80 -0.46 18.82
C ALA A 337 15.77 0.56 18.32
N ALA A 338 16.23 1.76 17.92
CA ALA A 338 15.40 2.77 17.29
C ALA A 338 14.80 2.29 15.96
N ALA A 339 15.59 1.61 15.11
CA ALA A 339 15.11 1.07 13.84
C ALA A 339 13.99 0.04 14.03
N VAL A 340 14.12 -0.86 15.02
CA VAL A 340 13.08 -1.85 15.33
C VAL A 340 11.78 -1.19 15.79
N GLN A 341 11.84 -0.05 16.46
CA GLN A 341 10.64 0.66 16.94
C GLN A 341 10.00 1.55 15.87
N ASN A 342 10.82 2.26 15.09
CA ASN A 342 10.35 3.31 14.21
C ASN A 342 10.02 2.83 12.79
N ARG A 343 10.58 1.70 12.35
CA ARG A 343 10.39 1.23 10.97
C ARG A 343 8.98 0.68 10.71
N PRO A 344 8.21 1.30 9.77
CA PRO A 344 6.86 0.86 9.45
C PRO A 344 6.78 -0.53 8.81
N ASP A 345 7.76 -0.92 8.00
CA ASP A 345 7.80 -2.23 7.30
C ASP A 345 7.87 -3.42 8.27
N LEU A 346 8.58 -3.28 9.41
CA LEU A 346 8.61 -4.29 10.47
C LEU A 346 7.23 -4.47 11.12
N ALA A 347 6.54 -3.37 11.41
CA ALA A 347 5.19 -3.41 11.97
C ALA A 347 4.19 -4.05 10.99
N GLN A 348 4.32 -3.77 9.69
CA GLN A 348 3.53 -4.42 8.64
C GLN A 348 3.75 -5.93 8.63
N ALA A 349 5.00 -6.38 8.61
CA ALA A 349 5.34 -7.80 8.59
C ALA A 349 4.79 -8.53 9.84
N GLY A 350 4.80 -7.89 11.01
CA GLY A 350 4.18 -8.42 12.23
C GLY A 350 2.67 -8.62 12.09
N ILE A 351 1.95 -7.61 11.56
CA ILE A 351 0.49 -7.70 11.36
C ILE A 351 0.14 -8.72 10.26
N GLN A 352 0.98 -8.89 9.24
CA GLN A 352 0.80 -9.92 8.22
C GLN A 352 0.95 -11.35 8.79
N LEU A 353 1.89 -11.55 9.72
CA LEU A 353 2.00 -12.79 10.47
C LEU A 353 0.73 -13.05 11.31
N ASP A 354 0.19 -12.02 11.95
CA ASP A 354 -1.10 -12.11 12.67
C ASP A 354 -2.26 -12.50 11.74
N ASN A 355 -2.33 -11.93 10.53
CA ASN A 355 -3.32 -12.29 9.51
C ASN A 355 -3.21 -13.77 9.10
N SER A 356 -1.98 -14.28 8.94
CA SER A 356 -1.73 -15.69 8.63
C SER A 356 -2.13 -16.59 9.80
N ASN A 357 -1.87 -16.19 11.04
CA ASN A 357 -2.34 -16.89 12.24
C ASN A 357 -3.87 -16.90 12.38
N ILE A 358 -4.55 -15.80 12.04
CA ILE A 358 -6.02 -15.72 12.02
C ILE A 358 -6.58 -16.68 10.96
N SER A 359 -5.96 -16.74 9.79
CA SER A 359 -6.35 -17.65 8.70
C SER A 359 -6.19 -19.12 9.10
N LEU A 360 -5.04 -19.46 9.70
CA LEU A 360 -4.77 -20.80 10.23
C LEU A 360 -5.81 -21.26 11.26
N LYS A 361 -6.22 -20.37 12.17
CA LYS A 361 -7.31 -20.67 13.14
C LYS A 361 -8.64 -20.95 12.43
N GLY A 362 -8.89 -20.27 11.31
CA GLY A 362 -10.02 -20.51 10.43
C GLY A 362 -10.01 -21.93 9.86
N SER A 363 -8.92 -22.31 9.20
CA SER A 363 -8.76 -23.64 8.59
C SER A 363 -8.75 -24.76 9.65
N LYS A 364 -8.17 -24.53 10.83
CA LYS A 364 -8.24 -25.50 11.95
C LYS A 364 -9.66 -25.75 12.44
N ASN A 365 -10.54 -24.75 12.37
CA ASN A 365 -11.94 -24.92 12.76
C ASN A 365 -12.70 -25.84 11.80
N GLU A 366 -12.30 -25.93 10.53
CA GLU A 366 -12.89 -26.83 9.53
C GLU A 366 -12.61 -28.31 9.76
N LEU A 367 -11.61 -28.63 10.60
CA LEU A 367 -11.30 -30.00 10.97
C LEU A 367 -12.30 -30.58 11.99
N LEU A 368 -13.04 -29.72 12.69
CA LEU A 368 -14.01 -30.14 13.69
C LEU A 368 -15.26 -30.75 13.03
N PRO A 369 -15.93 -31.72 13.67
CA PRO A 369 -17.26 -32.15 13.25
C PRO A 369 -18.28 -30.99 13.29
N GLN A 370 -19.30 -31.05 12.43
CA GLN A 370 -20.43 -30.12 12.50
C GLN A 370 -21.46 -30.67 13.46
N LEU A 371 -21.68 -29.95 14.56
CA LEU A 371 -22.75 -30.24 15.51
C LEU A 371 -23.64 -29.01 15.56
N ASN A 372 -24.87 -29.11 15.07
CA ASN A 372 -25.82 -27.99 15.01
C ASN A 372 -26.99 -28.26 15.94
N PHE A 373 -27.30 -27.30 16.80
CA PHE A 373 -28.60 -27.21 17.45
C PHE A 373 -29.60 -26.59 16.48
N ILE A 374 -30.78 -27.18 16.34
CA ILE A 374 -31.86 -26.68 15.48
C ILE A 374 -33.12 -26.62 16.34
N GLY A 375 -33.68 -25.43 16.47
CA GLY A 375 -34.99 -25.19 17.07
C GLY A 375 -35.90 -24.51 16.06
N SER A 376 -37.11 -25.02 15.85
CA SER A 376 -38.11 -24.34 15.05
C SER A 376 -39.45 -24.28 15.79
N LEU A 377 -40.10 -23.12 15.66
CA LEU A 377 -41.46 -22.87 16.07
C LEU A 377 -42.23 -22.45 14.83
N GLN A 378 -43.24 -23.19 14.43
CA GLN A 378 -44.07 -22.87 13.28
C GLN A 378 -45.53 -22.97 13.68
N ASN A 379 -46.38 -22.08 13.18
CA ASN A 379 -47.81 -22.22 13.29
C ASN A 379 -48.40 -22.36 11.89
N GLY A 380 -49.22 -23.39 11.70
CA GLY A 380 -49.94 -23.63 10.46
C GLY A 380 -51.28 -22.91 10.43
N ALA A 381 -51.78 -22.67 9.22
CA ALA A 381 -53.15 -22.26 8.99
C ALA A 381 -53.65 -22.88 7.69
N LEU A 382 -54.95 -23.15 7.64
CA LEU A 382 -55.63 -23.64 6.45
C LEU A 382 -56.89 -22.82 6.25
N THR A 383 -57.11 -22.33 5.05
CA THR A 383 -58.38 -21.70 4.69
C THR A 383 -58.80 -22.15 3.30
N GLY A 384 -60.09 -22.24 3.03
CA GLY A 384 -60.56 -22.54 1.69
C GLY A 384 -62.06 -22.38 1.56
N ASP A 385 -62.53 -22.46 0.32
CA ASP A 385 -63.95 -22.48 0.00
C ASP A 385 -64.45 -23.92 -0.04
N PRO A 386 -65.73 -24.17 0.26
CA PRO A 386 -66.33 -25.48 0.05
C PRO A 386 -66.07 -25.90 -1.39
N ASN A 387 -65.55 -27.13 -1.57
CA ASN A 387 -65.25 -27.61 -2.90
C ASN A 387 -66.51 -27.53 -3.79
N SER A 388 -66.41 -26.84 -4.93
CA SER A 388 -67.51 -26.67 -5.88
C SER A 388 -67.60 -27.80 -6.92
N ASN A 389 -66.61 -28.70 -6.97
CA ASN A 389 -66.62 -29.83 -7.89
C ASN A 389 -67.72 -30.82 -7.49
N PRO A 390 -68.40 -31.52 -8.43
CA PRO A 390 -69.49 -32.43 -8.10
C PRO A 390 -69.00 -33.54 -7.15
N ALA A 391 -69.68 -33.72 -6.02
CA ALA A 391 -69.37 -34.80 -5.08
C ALA A 391 -69.64 -36.16 -5.77
N PRO A 392 -68.76 -37.17 -5.60
CA PRO A 392 -68.99 -38.48 -6.18
C PRO A 392 -70.25 -39.11 -5.55
N THR A 393 -71.31 -39.24 -6.34
CA THR A 393 -72.62 -39.78 -5.93
C THR A 393 -72.60 -41.27 -5.62
N SER A 394 -71.52 -41.98 -5.97
CA SER A 394 -71.39 -43.43 -5.85
C SER A 394 -71.25 -43.97 -4.41
N LEU A 395 -71.12 -43.09 -3.40
CA LEU A 395 -70.93 -43.49 -2.00
C LEU A 395 -71.85 -42.78 -0.99
N GLY A 396 -72.81 -41.96 -1.43
CA GLY A 396 -73.73 -41.24 -0.53
C GLY A 396 -73.06 -40.24 0.42
N ILE A 397 -71.85 -39.78 0.10
CA ILE A 397 -71.07 -38.87 0.94
C ILE A 397 -71.65 -37.45 0.85
N THR A 398 -72.03 -36.88 1.99
CA THR A 398 -72.36 -35.45 2.13
C THR A 398 -71.12 -34.69 2.58
N ARG A 399 -70.73 -33.63 1.86
CA ARG A 399 -69.61 -32.76 2.28
C ARG A 399 -70.06 -31.89 3.45
N LEU A 400 -69.29 -31.91 4.53
CA LEU A 400 -69.52 -31.08 5.72
C LEU A 400 -68.22 -30.33 6.04
N PRO A 401 -67.87 -29.27 5.28
CA PRO A 401 -66.69 -28.47 5.57
C PRO A 401 -66.85 -27.82 6.94
N ASP A 402 -65.79 -27.85 7.74
CA ASP A 402 -65.75 -27.22 9.06
C ASP A 402 -65.67 -25.70 8.88
N SER A 403 -66.60 -25.00 9.54
CA SER A 403 -66.70 -23.53 9.57
C SER A 403 -65.41 -22.83 10.01
N PHE A 404 -64.54 -23.49 10.76
CA PHE A 404 -63.27 -22.94 11.23
C PHE A 404 -62.28 -22.66 10.08
N PHE A 405 -62.31 -23.46 9.01
CA PHE A 405 -61.41 -23.31 7.86
C PHE A 405 -62.05 -22.55 6.69
N LEU A 406 -63.31 -22.12 6.84
CA LEU A 406 -64.02 -21.38 5.81
C LEU A 406 -63.58 -19.91 5.80
N GLY A 407 -63.30 -19.38 4.60
CA GLY A 407 -62.97 -17.98 4.39
C GLY A 407 -61.68 -17.76 3.62
N GLY A 408 -61.22 -16.51 3.62
CA GLY A 408 -60.02 -16.08 2.91
C GLY A 408 -58.86 -15.72 3.83
N PHE A 409 -57.99 -14.86 3.32
CA PHE A 409 -56.75 -14.44 3.98
C PHE A 409 -56.91 -13.97 5.44
N GLY A 410 -58.02 -13.29 5.78
CA GLY A 410 -58.29 -12.85 7.15
C GLY A 410 -58.42 -14.00 8.15
N ASN A 411 -59.06 -15.11 7.74
CA ASN A 411 -59.16 -16.32 8.57
C ASN A 411 -57.79 -16.98 8.75
N THR A 412 -56.98 -17.02 7.68
CA THR A 412 -55.59 -17.50 7.73
C THR A 412 -54.76 -16.72 8.75
N LEU A 413 -54.81 -15.39 8.72
CA LEU A 413 -54.07 -14.57 9.69
C LEU A 413 -54.59 -14.79 11.12
N GLY A 414 -55.91 -14.93 11.29
CA GLY A 414 -56.52 -15.28 12.58
C GLY A 414 -55.97 -16.58 13.15
N GLN A 415 -55.88 -17.63 12.33
CA GLN A 415 -55.31 -18.93 12.72
C GLN A 415 -53.81 -18.85 13.04
N LEU A 416 -53.05 -18.06 12.27
CA LEU A 416 -51.60 -17.89 12.45
C LEU A 416 -51.24 -17.13 13.72
N PHE A 417 -51.93 -16.03 14.00
CA PHE A 417 -51.65 -15.22 15.19
C PHE A 417 -52.41 -15.73 16.43
N GLY A 418 -53.50 -16.48 16.23
CA GLY A 418 -54.26 -17.19 17.26
C GLY A 418 -53.60 -18.47 17.78
N HIS A 419 -52.46 -18.88 17.19
CA HIS A 419 -51.71 -20.05 17.63
C HIS A 419 -52.50 -21.38 17.58
N ASN A 420 -53.36 -21.55 16.57
CA ASN A 420 -54.33 -22.66 16.52
C ASN A 420 -53.71 -24.00 16.12
N PHE A 421 -52.65 -24.03 15.31
CA PHE A 421 -51.99 -25.26 14.84
C PHE A 421 -50.46 -25.21 14.98
N PRO A 422 -49.95 -25.11 16.21
CA PRO A 422 -48.53 -24.94 16.43
C PRO A 422 -47.75 -26.24 16.29
N ASN A 423 -46.55 -26.12 15.77
CA ASN A 423 -45.57 -27.17 15.60
C ASN A 423 -44.23 -26.71 16.19
N TYR A 424 -43.64 -27.55 17.01
CA TYR A 424 -42.38 -27.29 17.70
C TYR A 424 -41.41 -28.43 17.40
N THR A 425 -40.24 -28.10 16.87
CA THR A 425 -39.18 -29.07 16.65
C THR A 425 -37.92 -28.60 17.36
N VAL A 426 -37.33 -29.47 18.16
CA VAL A 426 -36.01 -29.26 18.75
C VAL A 426 -35.17 -30.48 18.44
N GLY A 427 -34.00 -30.27 17.85
CA GLY A 427 -33.12 -31.34 17.42
C GLY A 427 -31.68 -30.93 17.41
N VAL A 428 -30.81 -31.93 17.34
CA VAL A 428 -29.37 -31.76 17.16
C VAL A 428 -28.96 -32.58 15.95
N GLN A 429 -28.17 -32.01 15.06
CA GLN A 429 -27.65 -32.66 13.87
C GLN A 429 -26.12 -32.75 13.96
N LEU A 430 -25.58 -33.97 13.79
CA LEU A 430 -24.14 -34.24 13.84
C LEU A 430 -23.66 -34.77 12.48
N ASP A 431 -22.68 -34.09 11.88
CA ASP A 431 -21.96 -34.51 10.69
C ASP A 431 -20.46 -34.66 11.03
N ILE A 432 -19.92 -35.87 10.83
CA ILE A 432 -18.51 -36.21 11.10
C ILE A 432 -17.83 -36.55 9.76
N PRO A 433 -17.03 -35.64 9.19
CA PRO A 433 -16.30 -35.93 7.96
C PRO A 433 -15.13 -36.88 8.25
N LEU A 434 -15.20 -38.13 7.77
CA LEU A 434 -14.24 -39.19 8.12
C LEU A 434 -12.81 -38.94 7.59
N LYS A 435 -12.67 -38.46 6.35
CA LYS A 435 -11.35 -38.26 5.71
C LYS A 435 -10.91 -36.80 5.61
N ASN A 436 -11.86 -35.85 5.58
CA ASN A 436 -11.71 -34.39 5.50
C ASN A 436 -10.39 -33.88 4.83
N ARG A 437 -10.01 -34.44 3.67
CA ARG A 437 -8.68 -34.22 3.07
C ARG A 437 -8.45 -32.79 2.60
N VAL A 438 -9.52 -32.11 2.19
CA VAL A 438 -9.47 -30.71 1.76
C VAL A 438 -9.09 -29.82 2.95
N ALA A 439 -9.83 -29.89 4.05
CA ALA A 439 -9.52 -29.11 5.25
C ALA A 439 -8.14 -29.47 5.85
N GLN A 440 -7.72 -30.74 5.78
CA GLN A 440 -6.36 -31.14 6.17
C GLN A 440 -5.29 -30.46 5.31
N ALA A 441 -5.47 -30.43 3.98
CA ALA A 441 -4.55 -29.77 3.07
C ALA A 441 -4.53 -28.24 3.30
N ASP A 442 -5.68 -27.63 3.56
CA ASP A 442 -5.78 -26.19 3.83
C ASP A 442 -5.10 -25.81 5.14
N VAL A 443 -5.22 -26.62 6.20
CA VAL A 443 -4.47 -26.42 7.44
C VAL A 443 -2.96 -26.53 7.21
N VAL A 444 -2.49 -27.55 6.49
CA VAL A 444 -1.05 -27.68 6.18
C VAL A 444 -0.55 -26.48 5.39
N ARG A 445 -1.32 -26.00 4.41
CA ARG A 445 -0.98 -24.81 3.62
C ARG A 445 -0.89 -23.57 4.49
N ASP A 446 -1.85 -23.35 5.39
CA ASP A 446 -1.85 -22.20 6.29
C ASP A 446 -0.74 -22.28 7.35
N GLU A 447 -0.38 -23.47 7.83
CA GLU A 447 0.78 -23.66 8.72
C GLU A 447 2.08 -23.31 8.01
N LEU A 448 2.24 -23.73 6.75
CA LEU A 448 3.37 -23.34 5.92
C LEU A 448 3.38 -21.83 5.65
N GLN A 449 2.22 -21.20 5.44
CA GLN A 449 2.11 -19.76 5.24
C GLN A 449 2.54 -18.97 6.49
N VAL A 450 2.15 -19.43 7.69
CA VAL A 450 2.62 -18.86 8.96
C VAL A 450 4.14 -18.98 9.07
N ARG A 451 4.69 -20.17 8.82
CA ARG A 451 6.16 -20.39 8.86
C ARG A 451 6.90 -19.52 7.84
N GLN A 452 6.37 -19.37 6.62
CA GLN A 452 6.94 -18.48 5.62
C GLN A 452 6.93 -17.02 6.10
N SER A 453 5.84 -16.58 6.73
CA SER A 453 5.72 -15.22 7.30
C SER A 453 6.69 -14.98 8.46
N GLU A 454 6.90 -15.98 9.33
CA GLU A 454 7.91 -15.92 10.39
C GLU A 454 9.34 -15.83 9.83
N VAL A 455 9.66 -16.64 8.81
CA VAL A 455 10.98 -16.61 8.14
C VAL A 455 11.19 -15.26 7.45
N ARG A 456 10.17 -14.70 6.80
CA ARG A 456 10.24 -13.36 6.20
C ARG A 456 10.45 -12.28 7.24
N LEU A 457 9.75 -12.31 8.37
CA LEU A 457 9.95 -11.37 9.46
C LEU A 457 11.40 -11.42 9.98
N ARG A 458 11.96 -12.61 10.13
CA ARG A 458 13.38 -12.78 10.51
C ARG A 458 14.34 -12.27 9.44
N ALA A 459 14.05 -12.54 8.16
CA ALA A 459 14.85 -12.03 7.05
C ALA A 459 14.83 -10.49 7.01
N LEU A 460 13.65 -9.87 7.19
CA LEU A 460 13.48 -8.43 7.27
C LEU A 460 14.25 -7.83 8.45
N GLN A 461 14.19 -8.44 9.64
CA GLN A 461 14.99 -8.00 10.79
C GLN A 461 16.50 -8.04 10.50
N ASN A 462 16.99 -9.08 9.84
CA ASN A 462 18.40 -9.18 9.45
C ASN A 462 18.77 -8.13 8.38
N GLN A 463 17.88 -7.89 7.42
CA GLN A 463 18.07 -6.85 6.40
C GLN A 463 18.12 -5.46 7.04
N ILE A 464 17.20 -5.12 7.96
CA ILE A 464 17.21 -3.86 8.70
C ILE A 464 18.54 -3.68 9.45
N ARG A 465 19.03 -4.75 10.10
CA ARG A 465 20.33 -4.69 10.78
C ARG A 465 21.48 -4.35 9.84
N LEU A 466 21.50 -4.99 8.68
CA LEU A 466 22.50 -4.75 7.65
C LEU A 466 22.39 -3.33 7.06
N GLU A 467 21.17 -2.88 6.76
CA GLU A 467 20.89 -1.54 6.23
C GLU A 467 21.37 -0.43 7.19
N VAL A 468 21.06 -0.54 8.49
CA VAL A 468 21.49 0.44 9.50
C VAL A 468 23.01 0.43 9.66
N GLN A 469 23.64 -0.74 9.71
CA GLN A 469 25.09 -0.86 9.82
C GLN A 469 25.80 -0.28 8.58
N ASN A 470 25.32 -0.63 7.39
CA ASN A 470 25.86 -0.11 6.14
C ASN A 470 25.70 1.41 6.04
N ALA A 471 24.55 1.95 6.44
CA ALA A 471 24.30 3.39 6.44
C ALA A 471 25.21 4.13 7.42
N LEU A 472 25.46 3.57 8.62
CA LEU A 472 26.39 4.16 9.58
C LEU A 472 27.83 4.15 9.05
N VAL A 473 28.28 3.03 8.51
CA VAL A 473 29.62 2.92 7.91
C VAL A 473 29.76 3.88 6.73
N ALA A 474 28.71 4.04 5.91
CA ALA A 474 28.69 5.00 4.81
C ALA A 474 28.82 6.45 5.31
N LEU A 475 28.13 6.81 6.39
CA LEU A 475 28.25 8.14 7.02
C LEU A 475 29.67 8.39 7.54
N GLN A 476 30.24 7.44 8.27
CA GLN A 476 31.62 7.54 8.79
C GLN A 476 32.64 7.68 7.65
N ARG A 477 32.48 6.91 6.58
CA ARG A 477 33.34 7.01 5.39
C ARG A 477 33.17 8.35 4.69
N ALA A 478 31.93 8.79 4.45
CA ALA A 478 31.65 10.06 3.81
C ALA A 478 32.25 11.23 4.61
N ARG A 479 32.22 11.14 5.94
CA ARG A 479 32.88 12.12 6.81
C ARG A 479 34.40 12.12 6.64
N ALA A 480 35.04 10.96 6.72
CA ALA A 480 36.49 10.87 6.53
C ALA A 480 36.94 11.34 5.13
N THR A 481 36.16 11.04 4.09
CA THR A 481 36.41 11.54 2.73
C THR A 481 36.25 13.05 2.64
N TYR A 482 35.26 13.63 3.33
CA TYR A 482 35.11 15.08 3.42
C TYR A 482 36.31 15.74 4.09
N ASP A 483 36.74 15.23 5.26
CA ASP A 483 37.87 15.79 5.99
C ASP A 483 39.16 15.76 5.14
N ALA A 484 39.42 14.65 4.44
CA ALA A 484 40.54 14.53 3.51
C ALA A 484 40.42 15.45 2.28
N ALA A 485 39.22 15.64 1.74
CA ALA A 485 38.98 16.54 0.61
C ALA A 485 39.19 18.01 1.00
N VAL A 486 38.78 18.39 2.22
CA VAL A 486 39.04 19.73 2.77
C VAL A 486 40.54 19.96 2.87
N GLU A 487 41.29 19.05 3.52
CA GLU A 487 42.75 19.14 3.66
C GLU A 487 43.45 19.24 2.30
N THR A 488 43.07 18.38 1.34
CA THR A 488 43.61 18.41 -0.03
C THR A 488 43.37 19.76 -0.70
N ARG A 489 42.16 20.32 -0.57
CA ARG A 489 41.83 21.64 -1.12
C ARG A 489 42.65 22.75 -0.45
N GLN A 490 42.96 22.66 0.85
CA GLN A 490 43.83 23.67 1.51
C GLN A 490 45.26 23.61 0.99
N LEU A 491 45.84 22.40 0.92
CA LEU A 491 47.20 22.22 0.42
C LEU A 491 47.34 22.63 -1.05
N GLN A 492 46.33 22.34 -1.89
CA GLN A 492 46.34 22.77 -3.30
C GLN A 492 46.17 24.29 -3.45
N GLU A 493 45.46 24.95 -2.53
CA GLU A 493 45.31 26.40 -2.55
C GLU A 493 46.63 27.09 -2.20
N GLU A 494 47.34 26.59 -1.19
CA GLU A 494 48.68 27.06 -0.82
C GLU A 494 49.70 26.79 -1.95
N ALA A 495 49.66 25.61 -2.56
CA ALA A 495 50.54 25.25 -3.66
C ALA A 495 50.32 26.13 -4.90
N PHE A 496 49.06 26.38 -5.27
CA PHE A 496 48.72 27.30 -6.36
C PHE A 496 49.19 28.73 -6.07
N ALA A 497 48.99 29.23 -4.84
CA ALA A 497 49.45 30.56 -4.46
C ALA A 497 50.97 30.69 -4.56
N ALA A 498 51.72 29.72 -4.04
CA ALA A 498 53.18 29.68 -4.13
C ALA A 498 53.68 29.62 -5.58
N GLU A 499 53.02 28.84 -6.44
CA GLU A 499 53.41 28.72 -7.83
C GLU A 499 53.10 29.99 -8.64
N GLN A 500 52.00 30.66 -8.34
CA GLN A 500 51.67 31.96 -8.91
C GLN A 500 52.74 33.01 -8.59
N GLU A 501 53.21 33.06 -7.34
CA GLU A 501 54.32 33.94 -6.95
C GLU A 501 55.60 33.61 -7.73
N ARG A 502 55.96 32.33 -7.84
CA ARG A 502 57.13 31.88 -8.63
C ARG A 502 57.03 32.26 -10.11
N PHE A 503 55.83 32.22 -10.68
CA PHE A 503 55.60 32.66 -12.06
C PHE A 503 55.81 34.16 -12.23
N THR A 504 55.34 34.99 -11.29
CA THR A 504 55.52 36.45 -11.38
C THR A 504 56.99 36.90 -11.34
N VAL A 505 57.87 36.12 -10.70
CA VAL A 505 59.32 36.39 -10.65
C VAL A 505 60.11 35.66 -11.76
N GLY A 506 59.43 35.01 -12.71
CA GLY A 506 60.04 34.31 -13.84
C GLY A 506 60.70 32.97 -13.47
N ALA A 507 60.44 32.43 -12.28
CA ALA A 507 60.99 31.16 -11.80
C ALA A 507 60.08 29.95 -12.10
N SER A 508 59.01 30.15 -12.85
CA SER A 508 58.05 29.11 -13.30
C SER A 508 57.56 29.38 -14.73
N THR A 509 56.78 28.45 -15.29
CA THR A 509 56.18 28.53 -16.63
C THR A 509 54.66 28.52 -16.54
N SER A 510 53.97 29.12 -17.53
CA SER A 510 52.50 29.16 -17.54
C SER A 510 51.87 27.76 -17.57
N PHE A 511 52.57 26.77 -18.14
CA PHE A 511 52.17 25.36 -18.07
C PHE A 511 52.03 24.84 -16.63
N ILE A 512 52.99 25.16 -15.74
CA ILE A 512 52.96 24.68 -14.35
C ILE A 512 51.86 25.40 -13.56
N VAL A 513 51.66 26.71 -13.79
CA VAL A 513 50.56 27.46 -13.17
C VAL A 513 49.20 26.89 -13.58
N ILE A 514 48.99 26.62 -14.88
CA ILE A 514 47.76 25.98 -15.38
C ILE A 514 47.55 24.61 -14.75
N GLN A 515 48.63 23.83 -14.54
CA GLN A 515 48.54 22.53 -13.89
C GLN A 515 48.06 22.66 -12.44
N TYR A 516 48.70 23.50 -11.60
CA TYR A 516 48.26 23.71 -10.22
C TYR A 516 46.87 24.35 -10.12
N GLN A 517 46.52 25.22 -11.07
CA GLN A 517 45.17 25.77 -11.16
C GLN A 517 44.14 24.65 -11.36
N ARG A 518 44.38 23.74 -12.32
CA ARG A 518 43.50 22.59 -12.57
C ARG A 518 43.43 21.65 -11.36
N ASP A 519 44.55 21.43 -10.68
CA ASP A 519 44.60 20.57 -9.48
C ASP A 519 43.78 21.18 -8.33
N LEU A 520 43.85 22.51 -8.13
CA LEU A 520 43.02 23.24 -7.18
C LEU A 520 41.53 23.21 -7.57
N GLU A 521 41.21 23.44 -8.84
CA GLU A 521 39.83 23.38 -9.34
C GLU A 521 39.21 21.99 -9.15
N GLN A 522 39.99 20.93 -9.42
CA GLN A 522 39.59 19.56 -9.18
C GLN A 522 39.38 19.30 -7.69
N ALA A 523 40.31 19.75 -6.82
CA ALA A 523 40.20 19.60 -5.37
C ALA A 523 38.95 20.31 -4.80
N ARG A 524 38.65 21.52 -5.26
CA ARG A 524 37.42 22.26 -4.90
C ARG A 524 36.16 21.50 -5.35
N SER A 525 36.16 20.97 -6.58
CA SER A 525 35.04 20.17 -7.09
C SER A 525 34.86 18.88 -6.25
N THR A 526 35.95 18.21 -5.89
CA THR A 526 35.93 17.00 -5.03
C THR A 526 35.43 17.30 -3.62
N GLU A 527 35.77 18.45 -3.04
CA GLU A 527 35.22 18.89 -1.74
C GLU A 527 33.70 19.04 -1.79
N VAL A 528 33.17 19.70 -2.83
CA VAL A 528 31.71 19.87 -3.03
C VAL A 528 31.01 18.52 -3.15
N VAL A 529 31.60 17.57 -3.89
CA VAL A 529 31.08 16.20 -4.00
C VAL A 529 31.09 15.48 -2.66
N ALA A 530 32.18 15.61 -1.89
CA ALA A 530 32.30 14.99 -0.58
C ALA A 530 31.26 15.55 0.41
N LYS A 531 30.99 16.86 0.38
CA LYS A 531 29.90 17.50 1.16
C LYS A 531 28.54 16.91 0.80
N ASN A 532 28.23 16.82 -0.48
CA ASN A 532 26.96 16.22 -0.94
C ASN A 532 26.82 14.76 -0.48
N ASN A 533 27.88 13.96 -0.65
CA ASN A 533 27.87 12.56 -0.24
C ASN A 533 27.68 12.40 1.27
N TYR A 534 28.27 13.28 2.09
CA TYR A 534 28.02 13.32 3.53
C TYR A 534 26.54 13.64 3.84
N ALA A 535 25.97 14.68 3.24
CA ALA A 535 24.57 15.05 3.45
C ALA A 535 23.60 13.93 3.06
N LYS A 536 23.86 13.25 1.94
CA LYS A 536 23.09 12.07 1.49
C LYS A 536 23.26 10.87 2.39
N ALA A 537 24.47 10.58 2.86
CA ALA A 537 24.73 9.48 3.79
C ALA A 537 23.99 9.68 5.12
N ARG A 538 23.91 10.92 5.61
CA ARG A 538 23.12 11.28 6.80
C ARG A 538 21.62 11.04 6.58
N ALA A 539 21.08 11.52 5.46
CA ALA A 539 19.68 11.29 5.10
C ALA A 539 19.36 9.78 4.92
N ALA A 540 20.30 9.01 4.38
CA ALA A 540 20.18 7.56 4.22
C ALA A 540 20.18 6.82 5.58
N LEU A 541 21.02 7.24 6.53
CA LEU A 541 20.98 6.72 7.90
C LEU A 541 19.64 7.02 8.58
N ASP A 542 19.14 8.24 8.43
CA ASP A 542 17.86 8.64 9.01
C ASP A 542 16.70 7.81 8.46
N ARG A 543 16.74 7.51 7.14
CA ARG A 543 15.81 6.60 6.47
C ARG A 543 15.94 5.17 6.99
N ALA A 544 17.15 4.64 7.09
CA ALA A 544 17.40 3.25 7.53
C ALA A 544 16.90 3.01 8.97
N VAL A 545 17.03 4.01 9.84
CA VAL A 545 16.52 4.00 11.22
C VAL A 545 15.02 4.30 11.30
N GLY A 546 14.39 4.81 10.24
CA GLY A 546 12.98 5.22 10.25
C GLY A 546 12.72 6.54 10.99
N SER A 547 13.75 7.37 11.19
CA SER A 547 13.65 8.65 11.92
C SER A 547 13.43 9.87 11.01
N THR A 548 13.38 9.68 9.69
CA THR A 548 13.27 10.75 8.69
C THR A 548 12.11 11.71 8.95
N LEU A 549 10.92 11.21 9.27
CA LEU A 549 9.75 12.09 9.48
C LEU A 549 9.91 12.95 10.74
N VAL A 550 10.37 12.34 11.83
CA VAL A 550 10.57 13.04 13.11
C VAL A 550 11.65 14.12 12.99
N LYS A 551 12.79 13.80 12.36
CA LYS A 551 13.89 14.76 12.17
C LYS A 551 13.55 15.93 11.24
N ASN A 552 12.54 15.78 10.38
CA ASN A 552 12.10 16.82 9.45
C ASN A 552 10.76 17.48 9.87
N ASP A 553 10.29 17.23 11.10
CA ASP A 553 9.01 17.70 11.64
C ASP A 553 7.80 17.43 10.72
N VAL A 554 7.75 16.25 10.11
CA VAL A 554 6.65 15.87 9.22
C VAL A 554 5.57 15.16 10.03
N ASP A 555 4.41 15.81 10.15
CA ASP A 555 3.20 15.17 10.70
C ASP A 555 2.50 14.33 9.63
N VAL A 556 2.28 13.05 9.95
CA VAL A 556 1.57 12.09 9.10
C VAL A 556 0.11 12.49 8.91
N GLN A 557 -0.53 13.11 9.91
CA GLN A 557 -1.94 13.53 9.84
C GLN A 557 -2.17 14.67 8.84
N ASP A 558 -1.25 15.63 8.80
CA ASP A 558 -1.25 16.70 7.81
C ASP A 558 -1.03 16.14 6.40
N ALA A 559 -0.05 15.23 6.26
CA ALA A 559 0.21 14.53 5.01
C ALA A 559 -1.00 13.73 4.51
N TYR A 560 -1.81 13.16 5.41
CA TYR A 560 -3.07 12.49 5.09
C TYR A 560 -4.12 13.43 4.50
N ARG A 561 -4.27 14.61 5.09
CA ARG A 561 -5.21 15.64 4.62
C ARG A 561 -4.76 16.27 3.30
N GLY A 562 -3.48 16.13 2.99
CA GLY A 562 -2.87 16.71 1.81
C GLY A 562 -2.57 18.19 1.93
N HIS A 563 -2.46 18.68 3.17
CA HIS A 563 -2.05 20.02 3.47
C HIS A 563 -1.09 20.00 4.64
N VAL A 564 0.07 20.64 4.49
CA VAL A 564 1.08 20.76 5.55
C VAL A 564 0.85 22.10 6.26
N ALA A 565 0.48 22.08 7.54
CA ALA A 565 0.16 23.29 8.29
C ALA A 565 1.40 24.15 8.63
N LYS A 566 2.62 23.63 8.38
CA LYS A 566 3.88 24.33 8.63
C LYS A 566 4.00 25.54 7.70
N PRO A 567 4.16 26.78 8.22
CA PRO A 567 4.35 27.95 7.39
C PRO A 567 5.67 27.84 6.59
N PRO A 568 5.75 28.47 5.40
CA PRO A 568 7.01 28.55 4.66
C PRO A 568 8.11 29.19 5.50
N SER A 569 9.34 28.72 5.35
CA SER A 569 10.51 29.40 5.91
C SER A 569 10.56 30.84 5.40
N ALA A 570 10.90 31.78 6.28
CA ALA A 570 11.06 33.17 5.90
C ALA A 570 12.17 33.29 4.85
N LEU A 571 11.91 34.04 3.78
CA LEU A 571 12.94 34.36 2.79
C LEU A 571 14.01 35.23 3.50
N PRO A 572 15.31 34.91 3.34
CA PRO A 572 16.35 35.80 3.82
C PRO A 572 16.20 37.17 3.15
N PRO A 573 16.57 38.27 3.83
CA PRO A 573 16.57 39.59 3.23
C PRO A 573 17.39 39.56 1.94
N ILE A 574 16.81 40.07 0.85
CA ILE A 574 17.50 40.16 -0.43
C ILE A 574 18.63 41.18 -0.24
N ASP A 575 19.86 40.71 -0.07
CA ASP A 575 21.03 41.58 -0.19
C ASP A 575 21.10 42.07 -1.64
N GLN A 576 20.67 43.31 -1.86
CA GLN A 576 20.92 44.04 -3.09
C GLN A 576 22.43 44.30 -3.17
N LYS A 577 23.18 43.42 -3.83
CA LYS A 577 24.58 43.67 -4.20
C LYS A 577 24.80 43.47 -5.68
#